data_AF-A0A975W083-F1
#
_entry.id   AF-A0A975W083-F1
#
_cell.length_a   1.000
_cell.length_b   1.000
_cell.length_c   1.000
_cell.angle_alpha   90.00
_cell.angle_beta   90.00
_cell.angle_gamma   90.00
#
_symmetry.space_group_name_H-M   'P 1'
#
loop_
_entity.id
_entity.type
_entity.pdbx_description
1 polymer ?
#
loop_
_entity_poly.entity_id
_entity_poly.type
_entity_poly.pdbx_seq_one_letter_code
_entity_poly.pdbx_strand_id
1 'polypeptide(L)' 'MAEAVADLLASGEDIPAPLAEKHDSGEFRVRIPPEVHRALALQAAEQHVSLNRLASAKLAA' A
#
# COMPACT_ATOMS: atom_id res chain seq x y z
N MET A 1 -18.86 21.85 -0.87
CA MET A 1 -18.65 20.48 -1.41
C MET A 1 -19.83 19.98 -2.26
N ALA A 2 -20.97 20.68 -2.34
CA ALA A 2 -22.14 20.25 -3.14
C ALA A 2 -22.33 21.05 -4.44
N GLU A 3 -21.89 22.31 -4.48
CA GLU A 3 -22.11 23.23 -5.62
C GLU A 3 -21.25 22.83 -6.84
N ALA A 4 -19.97 22.51 -6.63
CA ALA A 4 -19.07 22.07 -7.70
C ALA A 4 -19.52 20.77 -8.42
N VAL A 5 -20.20 19.86 -7.70
CA VAL A 5 -20.71 18.60 -8.30
C VAL A 5 -21.94 18.89 -9.17
N ALA A 6 -22.78 19.85 -8.78
CA ALA A 6 -23.94 20.25 -9.56
C ALA A 6 -23.52 20.91 -10.88
N ASP A 7 -22.44 21.72 -10.86
CA ASP A 7 -21.88 22.33 -12.07
C ASP A 7 -21.30 21.29 -13.03
N LEU A 8 -20.55 20.29 -12.53
CA LEU A 8 -20.02 19.14 -13.30
C LEU A 8 -21.13 18.29 -13.94
N LEU A 9 -22.23 18.06 -13.22
CA LEU A 9 -23.39 17.33 -13.75
C LEU A 9 -24.13 18.14 -14.82
N ALA A 10 -24.18 19.46 -14.69
CA ALA A 10 -24.82 20.35 -15.65
C ALA A 10 -23.97 20.55 -16.92
N SER A 11 -22.64 20.49 -16.81
CA SER A 11 -21.69 20.59 -17.94
C SER A 11 -21.50 19.27 -18.70
N GLY A 12 -21.97 18.14 -18.14
CA GLY A 12 -21.80 16.81 -18.75
C GLY A 12 -20.38 16.28 -18.66
N GLU A 13 -19.58 16.83 -17.76
CA GLU A 13 -18.18 16.43 -17.54
C GLU A 13 -18.09 15.25 -16.57
N ASP A 14 -17.16 14.32 -16.82
CA ASP A 14 -16.92 13.17 -15.95
C ASP A 14 -16.48 13.63 -14.57
N ILE A 15 -17.28 13.28 -13.55
CA ILE A 15 -16.94 13.54 -12.16
C ILE A 15 -15.72 12.68 -11.81
N PRO A 16 -14.59 13.27 -11.35
CA PRO A 16 -13.43 12.49 -10.98
C PRO A 16 -13.79 11.55 -9.82
N ALA A 17 -13.55 10.26 -10.02
CA ALA A 17 -13.77 9.27 -8.97
C ALA A 17 -12.96 9.67 -7.71
N PRO A 18 -13.57 9.68 -6.52
CA PRO A 18 -12.88 9.89 -5.26
C PRO A 18 -11.55 9.12 -5.21
N LEU A 19 -10.45 9.82 -4.91
CA LEU A 19 -9.13 9.20 -4.76
C LEU A 19 -9.13 8.07 -3.71
N ALA A 20 -10.11 8.08 -2.80
CA ALA A 20 -10.35 7.08 -1.76
C ALA A 20 -10.95 5.76 -2.27
N GLU A 21 -11.41 5.68 -3.52
CA GLU A 21 -11.92 4.42 -4.12
C GLU A 21 -10.80 3.56 -4.74
N LYS A 22 -9.55 4.03 -4.70
CA LYS A 22 -8.41 3.17 -5.01
C LYS A 22 -8.20 2.21 -3.85
N HIS A 23 -8.73 1.01 -3.99
CA HIS A 23 -8.39 -0.10 -3.11
C HIS A 23 -6.89 -0.34 -3.16
N ASP A 24 -6.20 -0.06 -2.05
CA ASP A 24 -4.80 -0.46 -1.91
C ASP A 24 -4.73 -1.98 -1.87
N SER A 25 -4.01 -2.57 -2.82
CA SER A 25 -3.88 -4.03 -2.96
C SER A 25 -3.19 -4.69 -1.76
N GLY A 26 -2.57 -3.90 -0.87
CA GLY A 26 -1.75 -4.38 0.24
C GLY A 26 -0.44 -5.04 -0.21
N GLU A 27 -0.17 -5.11 -1.52
CA GLU A 27 1.06 -5.69 -2.06
C GLU A 27 2.12 -4.60 -2.28
N PHE A 28 3.25 -4.74 -1.59
CA PHE A 28 4.40 -3.84 -1.72
C PHE A 28 5.65 -4.63 -2.10
N ARG A 29 6.12 -4.46 -3.34
CA ARG A 29 7.31 -5.16 -3.86
C ARG A 29 8.55 -4.29 -3.69
N VAL A 30 9.50 -4.76 -2.88
CA VAL A 30 10.79 -4.08 -2.66
C VAL A 30 11.92 -4.95 -3.18
N ARG A 31 12.85 -4.33 -3.91
CA ARG A 31 14.11 -4.97 -4.26
C ARG A 31 15.14 -4.68 -3.18
N ILE A 32 15.70 -5.73 -2.59
CA ILE A 32 16.76 -5.63 -1.58
C ILE A 32 17.99 -6.43 -2.00
N PRO A 33 19.19 -6.03 -1.56
CA PRO A 33 20.41 -6.84 -1.73
C PRO A 33 20.27 -8.23 -1.07
N PRO A 34 21.00 -9.25 -1.56
CA PRO A 34 20.89 -10.62 -1.05
C PRO A 34 21.31 -10.75 0.42
N GLU A 35 22.26 -9.92 0.88
CA GLU A 35 22.68 -9.88 2.29
C GLU A 35 21.55 -9.45 3.24
N VAL A 36 20.75 -8.45 2.82
CA VAL A 36 19.61 -7.94 3.59
C VAL A 36 18.51 -8.99 3.61
N HIS A 37 18.24 -9.63 2.48
CA HIS A 37 17.28 -10.73 2.42
C HIS A 37 17.67 -11.87 3.37
N ARG A 38 18.95 -12.26 3.38
CA ARG A 38 19.46 -13.31 4.28
C ARG A 38 19.31 -12.92 5.75
N ALA A 39 19.65 -11.69 6.11
CA ALA A 39 19.53 -11.21 7.49
C ALA A 39 18.07 -11.20 7.96
N LEU A 40 17.14 -10.77 7.11
CA LEU A 40 15.70 -10.78 7.41
C LEU A 40 15.14 -12.20 7.53
N ALA A 41 15.57 -13.11 6.65
CA ALA A 41 15.15 -14.52 6.70
C ALA A 41 15.63 -15.21 7.99
N LEU A 42 16.86 -14.90 8.43
CA LEU A 42 17.38 -15.41 9.70
C LEU A 42 16.55 -14.90 10.88
N GLN A 43 16.31 -13.58 10.96
CA GLN A 43 15.51 -12.98 12.03
C GLN A 43 14.08 -13.53 12.07
N ALA A 44 13.48 -13.76 10.90
CA ALA A 44 12.14 -14.32 10.81
C ALA A 44 12.10 -15.76 11.34
N ALA A 45 13.13 -16.57 11.01
CA ALA A 45 13.26 -17.93 11.52
C ALA A 45 13.47 -17.95 13.05
N GLU A 46 14.32 -17.08 13.59
CA GLU A 46 14.55 -16.94 15.05
C GLU A 46 13.27 -16.56 15.81
N GLN A 47 12.43 -15.73 15.21
CA GLN A 47 11.17 -15.29 15.80
C GLN A 47 9.97 -16.21 15.48
N HIS A 48 10.19 -17.29 14.73
CA HIS A 48 9.14 -18.21 14.25
C HIS A 48 8.00 -17.48 13.52
N VAL A 49 8.33 -16.49 12.70
CA VAL A 49 7.37 -15.73 11.88
C VAL A 49 7.70 -15.82 10.39
N SER A 50 6.73 -15.50 9.54
CA SER A 50 7.00 -15.35 8.11
C SER A 50 7.83 -14.09 7.83
N LEU A 51 8.60 -14.14 6.75
CA LEU A 51 9.39 -12.99 6.28
C LEU A 51 8.51 -11.76 6.01
N ASN A 52 7.32 -11.98 5.43
CA ASN A 52 6.37 -10.91 5.15
C ASN A 52 5.87 -10.27 6.46
N ARG A 53 5.54 -11.07 7.49
CA ARG A 53 5.11 -10.54 8.80
C ARG A 53 6.21 -9.69 9.46
N LEU A 54 7.46 -10.13 9.41
CA LEU A 54 8.58 -9.35 9.93
C LEU A 54 8.78 -8.04 9.14
N ALA A 55 8.67 -8.09 7.81
CA ALA A 55 8.80 -6.91 6.95
C ALA A 55 7.67 -5.91 7.20
N SER A 56 6.42 -6.35 7.27
CA SER A 56 5.27 -5.49 7.59
C SER A 56 5.42 -4.82 8.96
N ALA A 57 5.87 -5.55 9.97
CA ALA A 57 6.11 -4.99 11.30
C ALA A 57 7.19 -3.90 11.29
N LYS A 58 8.25 -4.07 10.46
CA LYS A 58 9.30 -3.06 10.30
C LYS A 58 8.88 -1.86 9.45
N LEU A 59 7.93 -2.03 8.52
CA LEU A 59 7.39 -0.95 7.68
C LEU A 59 6.36 -0.08 8.43
N ALA A 60 5.70 -0.64 9.45
CA ALA A 60 4.69 0.05 10.26
C ALA A 60 5.28 0.85 11.44
N ALA A 61 6.57 0.67 11.72
CA ALA A 61 7.30 1.36 12.79
C ALA A 61 8.01 2.60 12.26
#